data_AF-A0A2S7PFB3-F1
#
_entry.id   AF-A0A2S7PFB3-F1
#
_cell.length_a   1.000
_cell.length_b   1.000
_cell.length_c   1.000
_cell.angle_alpha   90.00
_cell.angle_beta   90.00
_cell.angle_gamma   90.00
#
_symmetry.space_group_name_H-M   'P 1'
#
loop_
_entity.id
_entity.type
_entity.pdbx_description
1 polymer ?
#
loop_
_entity_poly.entity_id
_entity_poly.type
_entity_poly.pdbx_seq_one_letter_code
_entity_poly.pdbx_strand_id
1 'polypeptide(L)'
;MYEYPPPDSPTTWAPQTFDFLPNFQEPAVYRHPILAQFPSPTLPLRVIDQVGYPLGPHVTEALRLALNQRTQINPYGISKRKSVTSVAPAVKASPRSPIRPVKNPLKPWVKPNLKTAGKNGRPANIQSFDATKVYDKLPYRPHSWGIQNHLGVYPFRYTADGELLPDIKFTQELIMQYLTDHPGHLAHGQYNSKSSGLTMWVQSVPADSAARYATEHSDKCRNADCPVPNGTIHKGHYRVAFDEQSWTNSHLNLDPYNNAGYMHLYCFEKMIDFPQCCKDFNVQPDTRVFPNEKKNRMAVTRDNPEMRNIVQDYINNQPQWDTFSNPYRYEETLSYRLTKEHIRAEPAARRAIRSKRGGNTIDKHLNNLEVYIAGNKQVRTKQGRAQRNANELADSRPARKTSAKRRRSQDDSDDSDSEFELDGNVLAMNSSTPVLRKRQRR
;
A
#
# COMPACT_ATOMS: atom_id res chain seq x y z
N MET A 1 20.73 10.50 -54.72
CA MET A 1 19.70 9.66 -55.36
C MET A 1 20.09 8.22 -55.14
N TYR A 2 19.39 7.51 -54.25
CA TYR A 2 19.55 6.07 -54.05
C TYR A 2 18.20 5.42 -54.36
N GLU A 3 18.19 4.53 -55.34
CA GLU A 3 17.01 3.84 -55.86
C GLU A 3 16.61 2.69 -54.93
N TYR A 4 15.31 2.60 -54.65
CA TYR A 4 14.67 1.46 -53.98
C TYR A 4 14.23 0.43 -55.05
N PRO A 5 14.35 -0.89 -54.79
CA PRO A 5 13.74 -1.89 -55.64
C PRO A 5 12.23 -2.06 -55.34
N PRO A 6 11.43 -2.51 -56.31
CA PRO A 6 9.96 -2.55 -56.24
C PRO A 6 9.44 -3.78 -55.46
N PRO A 7 8.18 -3.74 -55.00
CA PRO A 7 7.56 -4.82 -54.24
C PRO A 7 6.82 -5.77 -55.19
N ASP A 8 7.07 -7.08 -55.09
CA ASP A 8 6.17 -8.07 -55.67
C ASP A 8 5.98 -9.32 -54.80
N SER A 9 4.69 -9.62 -54.64
CA SER A 9 4.01 -10.90 -54.46
C SER A 9 3.64 -11.43 -53.04
N PRO A 10 2.41 -12.00 -52.91
CA PRO A 10 1.76 -12.23 -51.62
C PRO A 10 2.08 -13.62 -51.05
N THR A 11 2.44 -13.67 -49.77
CA THR A 11 2.65 -14.95 -49.07
C THR A 11 1.30 -15.51 -48.59
N THR A 12 0.81 -16.52 -49.29
CA THR A 12 -0.29 -17.40 -48.83
C THR A 12 0.22 -18.29 -47.70
N TRP A 13 -0.32 -18.10 -46.50
CA TRP A 13 -0.08 -18.99 -45.36
C TRP A 13 -1.13 -20.11 -45.36
N ALA A 14 -0.73 -21.31 -45.76
CA ALA A 14 -1.48 -22.53 -45.47
C ALA A 14 -0.90 -23.18 -44.19
N PRO A 15 -1.72 -23.60 -43.22
CA PRO A 15 -1.23 -24.28 -42.03
C PRO A 15 -0.80 -25.72 -42.37
N GLN A 16 0.50 -26.01 -42.23
CA GLN A 16 1.00 -27.38 -42.23
C GLN A 16 0.67 -28.04 -40.88
N THR A 17 -0.15 -29.09 -40.91
CA THR A 17 -0.36 -30.00 -39.80
C THR A 17 0.87 -30.89 -39.64
N PHE A 18 1.59 -30.74 -38.53
CA PHE A 18 2.68 -31.63 -38.15
C PHE A 18 2.10 -32.90 -37.53
N ASP A 19 2.01 -33.97 -38.32
CA ASP A 19 1.80 -35.33 -37.84
C ASP A 19 3.11 -35.88 -37.27
N PHE A 20 3.30 -35.75 -35.96
CA PHE A 20 4.31 -36.51 -35.20
C PHE A 20 3.77 -36.87 -33.82
N LEU A 21 3.03 -37.98 -33.75
CA LEU A 21 2.89 -38.75 -32.51
C LEU A 21 3.32 -40.19 -32.78
N PRO A 22 4.46 -40.65 -32.23
CA PRO A 22 4.64 -42.07 -32.01
C PRO A 22 3.86 -42.49 -30.76
N ASN A 23 3.21 -43.65 -30.88
CA ASN A 23 2.61 -44.42 -29.80
C ASN A 23 3.40 -44.36 -28.49
N PHE A 24 2.78 -43.85 -27.43
CA PHE A 24 3.26 -44.01 -26.06
C PHE A 24 2.99 -45.45 -25.60
N GLN A 25 3.94 -46.34 -25.85
CA GLN A 25 4.14 -47.52 -25.02
C GLN A 25 5.28 -47.19 -24.03
N GLU A 26 4.95 -47.18 -22.74
CA GLU A 26 5.91 -47.21 -21.64
C GLU A 26 6.83 -48.46 -21.73
N PRO A 27 8.09 -48.42 -21.22
CA PRO A 27 8.46 -47.79 -19.95
C PRO A 27 9.58 -46.75 -20.02
N ALA A 28 9.43 -45.71 -19.21
CA ALA A 28 10.40 -44.65 -18.99
C ALA A 28 11.60 -45.16 -18.17
N VAL A 29 12.64 -45.66 -18.84
CA VAL A 29 13.96 -45.80 -18.22
C VAL A 29 14.64 -44.43 -18.27
N TYR A 30 14.58 -43.69 -17.17
CA TYR A 30 15.27 -42.41 -17.07
C TYR A 30 16.79 -42.61 -17.19
N ARG A 31 17.46 -41.84 -18.06
CA ARG A 31 18.93 -41.89 -18.24
C ARG A 31 19.71 -41.53 -16.97
N HIS A 32 19.13 -40.74 -16.06
CA HIS A 32 19.76 -40.36 -14.79
C HIS A 32 19.22 -41.22 -13.64
N PRO A 33 20.06 -41.96 -12.89
CA PRO A 33 19.61 -42.97 -11.95
C PRO A 33 18.79 -42.40 -10.78
N ILE A 34 18.98 -41.13 -10.44
CA ILE A 34 18.18 -40.46 -9.40
C ILE A 34 16.71 -40.29 -9.79
N LEU A 35 16.42 -40.12 -11.09
CA LEU A 35 15.06 -39.90 -11.57
C LEU A 35 14.22 -41.19 -11.49
N ALA A 36 14.88 -42.35 -11.65
CA ALA A 36 14.26 -43.66 -11.46
C ALA A 36 13.88 -43.96 -10.00
N GLN A 37 14.39 -43.20 -9.03
CA GLN A 37 14.02 -43.33 -7.62
C GLN A 37 12.70 -42.62 -7.28
N PHE A 38 12.13 -41.88 -8.22
CA PHE A 38 10.84 -41.22 -8.02
C PHE A 38 9.70 -42.12 -8.51
N PRO A 39 8.67 -42.39 -7.67
CA PRO A 39 7.54 -43.25 -8.04
C PRO A 39 6.57 -42.59 -9.03
N SER A 40 6.79 -41.32 -9.42
CA SER A 40 5.97 -40.60 -10.39
C SER A 40 6.80 -39.53 -11.10
N PRO A 41 6.64 -39.35 -12.43
CA PRO A 41 7.38 -38.38 -13.25
C PRO A 41 7.20 -36.92 -12.81
N THR A 42 6.08 -36.58 -12.18
CA THR A 42 5.64 -35.19 -12.00
C THR A 42 6.56 -34.39 -11.09
N LEU A 43 7.15 -35.03 -10.08
CA LEU A 43 8.01 -34.36 -9.11
C LEU A 43 9.38 -33.98 -9.71
N PRO A 44 10.13 -34.90 -10.35
CA PRO A 44 11.37 -34.52 -11.02
C PRO A 44 11.14 -33.50 -12.15
N LEU A 45 10.06 -33.61 -12.92
CA LEU A 45 9.75 -32.63 -13.98
C LEU A 45 9.55 -31.22 -13.43
N ARG A 46 8.85 -31.06 -12.30
CA ARG A 46 8.71 -29.76 -11.62
C ARG A 46 10.04 -29.16 -11.16
N VAL A 47 10.95 -29.99 -10.66
CA VAL A 47 12.28 -29.52 -10.22
C VAL A 47 13.13 -29.12 -11.42
N ILE A 48 13.05 -29.86 -12.53
CA ILE A 48 13.79 -29.56 -13.76
C ILE A 48 13.27 -28.28 -14.42
N ASP A 49 11.95 -28.08 -14.47
CA ASP A 49 11.31 -26.85 -14.98
C ASP A 49 11.72 -25.60 -14.18
N GLN A 50 11.96 -25.76 -12.87
CA GLN A 50 12.31 -24.64 -12.00
C GLN A 50 13.77 -24.21 -12.11
N VAL A 51 14.67 -25.09 -12.52
CA VAL A 51 16.12 -24.84 -12.45
C VAL A 51 16.77 -24.71 -13.85
N GLY A 52 16.07 -25.12 -14.92
CA GLY A 52 16.52 -24.93 -16.31
C GLY A 52 17.61 -25.92 -16.75
N TYR A 53 17.73 -26.13 -18.07
CA TYR A 53 18.66 -27.07 -18.71
C TYR A 53 19.98 -26.36 -19.10
N PRO A 54 21.17 -27.01 -19.07
CA PRO A 54 21.45 -28.43 -18.77
C PRO A 54 21.50 -28.78 -17.27
N LEU A 55 21.27 -30.07 -16.97
CA LEU A 55 21.29 -30.64 -15.62
C LEU A 55 22.69 -30.55 -14.99
N GLY A 56 22.99 -29.39 -14.41
CA GLY A 56 24.21 -29.18 -13.64
C GLY A 56 24.17 -29.90 -12.27
N PRO A 57 25.31 -30.01 -11.57
CA PRO A 57 25.40 -30.66 -10.26
C PRO A 57 24.42 -30.11 -9.22
N HIS A 58 24.00 -28.85 -9.36
CA HIS A 58 22.98 -28.22 -8.53
C HIS A 58 21.59 -28.85 -8.66
N VAL A 59 21.19 -29.32 -9.85
CA VAL A 59 19.88 -29.95 -10.05
C VAL A 59 19.85 -31.34 -9.42
N THR A 60 20.94 -32.09 -9.54
CA THR A 60 21.08 -33.40 -8.90
C THR A 60 20.99 -33.31 -7.38
N GLU A 61 21.58 -32.27 -6.78
CA GLU A 61 21.50 -32.04 -5.34
C GLU A 61 20.10 -31.59 -4.89
N ALA A 62 19.43 -30.74 -5.67
CA ALA A 62 18.03 -30.37 -5.41
C ALA A 62 17.09 -31.59 -5.45
N LEU A 63 17.31 -32.52 -6.41
CA LEU A 63 16.56 -33.77 -6.50
C LEU A 63 16.82 -34.70 -5.29
N ARG A 64 18.06 -34.77 -4.79
CA ARG A 64 18.39 -35.52 -3.56
C ARG A 64 17.71 -34.93 -2.33
N LEU A 65 17.74 -33.61 -2.17
CA LEU A 65 17.08 -32.94 -1.05
C LEU A 65 15.57 -33.15 -1.06
N ALA A 66 14.94 -33.10 -2.24
CA ALA A 66 13.51 -33.36 -2.39
C ALA A 66 13.14 -34.82 -2.04
N LEU A 67 13.97 -35.80 -2.41
CA LEU A 67 13.81 -37.21 -2.00
C LEU A 67 13.92 -37.37 -0.48
N ASN A 68 14.94 -36.76 0.13
CA ASN A 68 15.19 -36.85 1.57
C ASN A 68 14.10 -36.17 2.41
N GLN A 69 13.56 -35.04 1.95
CA GLN A 69 12.43 -34.39 2.62
C GLN A 69 11.17 -35.28 2.61
N ARG A 70 10.98 -36.08 1.56
CA ARG A 70 9.83 -36.98 1.45
C ARG A 70 9.99 -38.24 2.31
N THR A 71 11.18 -38.83 2.38
CA THR A 71 11.43 -40.00 3.24
C THR A 71 11.25 -39.66 4.72
N GLN A 72 11.53 -38.42 5.13
CA GLN A 72 11.25 -37.94 6.49
C GLN A 72 9.75 -37.75 6.79
N ILE A 73 8.90 -37.65 5.78
CA ILE A 73 7.45 -37.39 5.96
C ILE A 73 6.62 -38.70 5.95
N ASN A 74 7.17 -39.85 5.52
CA ASN A 74 6.34 -41.03 5.36
C ASN A 74 7.12 -42.38 5.37
N PRO A 75 7.09 -43.16 6.47
CA PRO A 75 7.59 -44.54 6.43
C PRO A 75 6.53 -45.57 6.01
N TYR A 76 5.22 -45.33 6.19
CA TYR A 76 4.20 -46.32 5.83
C TYR A 76 2.87 -45.66 5.42
N GLY A 77 2.61 -45.63 4.11
CA GLY A 77 1.31 -45.25 3.59
C GLY A 77 0.28 -46.37 3.77
N ILE A 78 -0.80 -46.09 4.52
CA ILE A 78 -2.20 -46.45 4.22
C ILE A 78 -3.09 -45.57 5.10
N SER A 79 -3.99 -44.85 4.46
CA SER A 79 -5.03 -44.01 5.07
C SER A 79 -6.15 -44.87 5.65
N LYS A 80 -6.38 -44.80 6.97
CA LYS A 80 -7.71 -45.02 7.57
C LYS A 80 -7.96 -44.01 8.68
N ARG A 81 -9.05 -43.25 8.53
CA ARG A 81 -9.64 -42.35 9.52
C ARG A 81 -9.80 -43.07 10.87
N LYS A 82 -9.23 -42.53 11.94
CA LYS A 82 -9.76 -42.59 13.30
C LYS A 82 -9.37 -41.33 14.06
N SER A 83 -10.39 -40.65 14.58
CA SER A 83 -10.30 -39.54 15.50
C SER A 83 -9.59 -39.97 16.79
N VAL A 84 -8.45 -39.36 17.11
CA VAL A 84 -7.88 -39.41 18.45
C VAL A 84 -7.47 -38.00 18.86
N THR A 85 -8.29 -37.42 19.72
CA THR A 85 -8.00 -36.25 20.55
C THR A 85 -6.79 -36.53 21.44
N SER A 86 -5.65 -35.91 21.15
CA SER A 86 -4.67 -35.53 22.17
C SER A 86 -3.80 -34.39 21.66
N VAL A 87 -4.20 -33.16 22.00
CA VAL A 87 -3.39 -31.97 21.75
C VAL A 87 -2.43 -31.84 22.92
N ALA A 88 -1.13 -32.06 22.66
CA ALA A 88 -0.09 -31.62 23.58
C ALA A 88 -0.21 -30.09 23.77
N PRO A 89 -0.11 -29.56 25.00
CA PRO A 89 -0.28 -28.14 25.24
C PRO A 89 0.83 -27.37 24.53
N ALA A 90 0.44 -26.45 23.64
CA ALA A 90 1.35 -25.53 23.00
C ALA A 90 2.20 -24.84 24.06
N VAL A 91 3.53 -24.98 23.94
CA VAL A 91 4.50 -24.25 24.76
C VAL A 91 4.17 -22.77 24.58
N LYS A 92 3.63 -22.15 25.63
CA LYS A 92 3.35 -20.71 25.65
C LYS A 92 4.69 -20.01 25.41
N ALA A 93 4.81 -19.36 24.25
CA ALA A 93 5.94 -18.48 23.96
C ALA A 93 6.12 -17.55 25.16
N SER A 94 7.34 -17.49 25.69
CA SER A 94 7.70 -16.61 26.81
C SER A 94 7.18 -15.20 26.55
N PRO A 95 6.54 -14.53 27.52
CA PRO A 95 6.01 -13.19 27.33
C PRO A 95 7.15 -12.27 26.89
N ARG A 96 7.09 -11.78 25.63
CA ARG A 96 8.03 -10.77 25.13
C ARG A 96 8.00 -9.59 26.10
N SER A 97 9.16 -9.20 26.61
CA SER A 97 9.30 -8.01 27.44
C SER A 97 8.69 -6.81 26.71
N PRO A 98 7.81 -6.02 27.36
CA PRO A 98 7.13 -4.91 26.71
C PRO A 98 8.17 -3.87 26.26
N ILE A 99 8.31 -3.69 24.95
CA ILE A 99 9.17 -2.67 24.35
C ILE A 99 8.45 -1.34 24.41
N ARG A 100 9.03 -0.37 25.10
CA ARG A 100 8.47 0.98 25.20
C ARG A 100 8.73 1.78 23.92
N PRO A 101 7.78 2.60 23.46
CA PRO A 101 8.01 3.57 22.40
C PRO A 101 9.18 4.52 22.73
N VAL A 102 10.12 4.68 21.81
CA VAL A 102 11.26 5.62 21.94
C VAL A 102 11.03 6.80 20.99
N LYS A 103 11.35 8.02 21.45
CA LYS A 103 11.31 9.22 20.61
C LYS A 103 12.57 9.27 19.75
N ASN A 104 12.43 9.48 18.45
CA ASN A 104 13.58 9.70 17.57
C ASN A 104 14.02 11.17 17.65
N PRO A 105 15.23 11.50 18.12
CA PRO A 105 15.69 12.89 18.22
C PRO A 105 15.84 13.58 16.86
N LEU A 106 16.13 12.83 15.79
CA LEU A 106 16.26 13.38 14.43
C LEU A 106 14.92 13.71 13.78
N LYS A 107 13.82 13.14 14.29
CA LYS A 107 12.47 13.34 13.78
C LYS A 107 11.52 13.75 14.90
N PRO A 108 11.65 14.99 15.44
CA PRO A 108 10.90 15.43 16.62
C PRO A 108 9.38 15.47 16.42
N TRP A 109 8.91 15.55 15.17
CA TRP A 109 7.49 15.53 14.80
C TRP A 109 6.85 14.13 14.96
N VAL A 110 7.66 13.07 15.01
CA VAL A 110 7.14 11.70 15.21
C VAL A 110 6.79 11.51 16.69
N LYS A 111 5.49 11.59 17.00
CA LYS A 111 4.98 11.45 18.37
C LYS A 111 4.92 9.96 18.77
N PRO A 112 5.70 9.52 19.79
CA PRO A 112 5.57 8.15 20.29
C PRO A 112 4.24 7.96 21.02
N ASN A 113 3.54 6.85 20.76
CA ASN A 113 2.29 6.53 21.45
C ASN A 113 2.57 6.02 22.88
N LEU A 114 2.69 6.95 23.83
CA LEU A 114 2.94 6.62 25.24
C LEU A 114 1.72 5.98 25.94
N LYS A 115 0.49 6.17 25.42
CA LYS A 115 -0.76 5.64 26.02
C LYS A 115 -0.77 4.10 26.04
N THR A 116 -0.16 3.44 25.05
CA THR A 116 -0.11 1.96 24.97
C THR A 116 0.98 1.33 25.83
N ALA A 117 1.94 2.10 26.37
CA ALA A 117 2.99 1.67 27.31
C ALA A 117 3.72 0.35 26.96
N GLY A 118 3.80 -0.03 25.68
CA GLY A 118 4.40 -1.29 25.24
C GLY A 118 3.56 -2.54 25.53
N LYS A 119 2.29 -2.40 25.91
CA LYS A 119 1.37 -3.51 26.19
C LYS A 119 1.02 -4.34 24.94
N ASN A 120 1.22 -3.78 23.75
CA ASN A 120 1.03 -4.46 22.47
C ASN A 120 2.36 -4.56 21.70
N GLY A 121 2.45 -5.47 20.74
CA GLY A 121 3.64 -5.64 19.89
C GLY A 121 3.88 -4.49 18.88
N ARG A 122 3.03 -3.46 18.86
CA ARG A 122 3.08 -2.36 17.89
C ARG A 122 4.39 -1.55 17.99
N PRO A 123 4.85 -1.10 19.17
CA PRO A 123 6.11 -0.35 19.29
C PRO A 123 7.32 -1.19 18.86
N ALA A 124 7.31 -2.49 19.20
CA ALA A 124 8.34 -3.43 18.76
C ALA A 124 8.40 -3.52 17.22
N ASN A 125 7.24 -3.61 16.56
CA ASN A 125 7.18 -3.66 15.09
C ASN A 125 7.66 -2.37 14.44
N ILE A 126 7.35 -1.20 15.02
CA ILE A 126 7.81 0.10 14.52
C ILE A 126 9.34 0.21 14.66
N GLN A 127 9.88 -0.18 15.81
CA GLN A 127 11.32 -0.08 16.09
C GLN A 127 12.16 -1.17 15.41
N SER A 128 11.53 -2.26 14.97
CA SER A 128 12.25 -3.39 14.34
C SER A 128 12.82 -3.07 12.95
N PHE A 129 12.38 -1.99 12.31
CA PHE A 129 12.82 -1.63 10.96
C PHE A 129 13.44 -0.24 10.95
N ASP A 130 14.70 -0.16 10.52
CA ASP A 130 15.46 1.07 10.36
C ASP A 130 15.74 1.29 8.88
N ALA A 131 15.04 2.25 8.27
CA ALA A 131 15.14 2.53 6.85
C ALA A 131 16.53 3.02 6.43
N THR A 132 17.25 3.72 7.29
CA THR A 132 18.56 4.31 6.95
C THR A 132 19.68 3.28 6.80
N LYS A 133 19.45 2.04 7.25
CA LYS A 133 20.38 0.91 7.09
C LYS A 133 20.07 0.07 5.85
N VAL A 134 18.88 0.24 5.29
CA VAL A 134 18.35 -0.59 4.21
C VAL A 134 18.42 0.15 2.89
N TYR A 135 18.08 1.44 2.89
CA TYR A 135 17.94 2.23 1.67
C TYR A 135 19.08 3.23 1.51
N ASP A 136 19.45 3.44 0.26
CA ASP A 136 20.42 4.43 -0.15
C ASP A 136 19.83 5.84 -0.07
N LYS A 137 20.70 6.81 0.18
CA LYS A 137 20.33 8.23 0.04
C LYS A 137 20.41 8.63 -1.43
N LEU A 138 19.58 9.59 -1.80
CA LEU A 138 19.65 10.17 -3.13
C LEU A 138 21.03 10.86 -3.32
N PRO A 139 21.79 10.54 -4.38
CA PRO A 139 23.16 11.03 -4.55
C PRO A 139 23.20 12.52 -4.87
N TYR A 140 22.19 13.02 -5.59
CA TYR A 140 22.07 14.42 -5.96
C TYR A 140 20.63 14.89 -5.83
N ARG A 141 20.47 16.16 -5.47
CA ARG A 141 19.16 16.83 -5.48
C ARG A 141 18.66 16.95 -6.93
N PRO A 142 17.38 16.63 -7.23
CA PRO A 142 16.82 16.85 -8.55
C PRO A 142 16.90 18.32 -8.99
N HIS A 143 17.10 18.55 -10.29
CA HIS A 143 17.14 19.89 -10.87
C HIS A 143 15.77 20.55 -10.76
N SER A 144 15.76 21.86 -10.50
CA SER A 144 14.52 22.65 -10.53
C SER A 144 14.11 22.95 -11.97
N TRP A 145 12.81 22.98 -12.26
CA TRP A 145 12.30 23.11 -13.62
C TRP A 145 10.90 23.75 -13.66
N GLY A 146 10.39 23.98 -14.87
CA GLY A 146 9.11 24.62 -15.16
C GLY A 146 9.24 26.04 -15.73
N ILE A 147 8.12 26.67 -16.05
CA ILE A 147 8.10 28.06 -16.52
C ILE A 147 8.41 28.98 -15.34
N GLN A 148 9.50 29.74 -15.45
CA GLN A 148 9.91 30.67 -14.40
C GLN A 148 8.85 31.74 -14.18
N ASN A 149 8.66 32.13 -12.92
CA ASN A 149 7.85 33.29 -12.61
C ASN A 149 8.57 34.60 -12.99
N HIS A 150 7.90 35.74 -12.81
CA HIS A 150 8.47 37.06 -13.06
C HIS A 150 9.75 37.37 -12.25
N LEU A 151 10.06 36.58 -11.21
CA LEU A 151 11.27 36.70 -10.39
C LEU A 151 12.39 35.73 -10.84
N GLY A 152 12.21 35.01 -11.96
CA GLY A 152 13.16 34.01 -12.45
C GLY A 152 13.21 32.72 -11.62
N VAL A 153 12.25 32.52 -10.71
CA VAL A 153 12.21 31.34 -9.84
C VAL A 153 11.39 30.23 -10.49
N TYR A 154 11.98 29.03 -10.56
CA TYR A 154 11.30 27.83 -11.02
C TYR A 154 10.20 27.39 -10.05
N PRO A 155 9.03 26.97 -10.55
CA PRO A 155 7.93 26.53 -9.70
C PRO A 155 8.21 25.17 -9.03
N PHE A 156 8.89 24.26 -9.73
CA PHE A 156 9.21 22.92 -9.19
C PHE A 156 10.64 22.91 -8.65
N ARG A 157 10.74 22.89 -7.32
CA ARG A 157 12.02 22.86 -6.58
C ARG A 157 11.98 21.72 -5.58
N TYR A 158 13.13 21.11 -5.34
CA TYR A 158 13.24 19.87 -4.57
C TYR A 158 14.11 20.05 -3.32
N THR A 159 13.87 19.18 -2.35
CA THR A 159 14.70 18.90 -1.18
C THR A 159 15.84 17.95 -1.54
N ALA A 160 16.82 17.78 -0.65
CA ALA A 160 17.92 16.84 -0.87
C ALA A 160 17.47 15.37 -1.00
N ASP A 161 16.33 15.01 -0.37
CA ASP A 161 15.75 13.67 -0.42
C ASP A 161 14.85 13.46 -1.66
N GLY A 162 14.77 14.46 -2.56
CA GLY A 162 14.00 14.41 -3.80
C GLY A 162 12.49 14.62 -3.63
N GLU A 163 12.04 15.14 -2.48
CA GLU A 163 10.67 15.63 -2.30
C GLU A 163 10.56 17.08 -2.81
N LEU A 164 9.43 17.48 -3.40
CA LEU A 164 9.14 18.89 -3.69
C LEU A 164 9.15 19.71 -2.40
N LEU A 165 9.64 20.95 -2.46
CA LEU A 165 9.69 21.83 -1.29
C LEU A 165 8.28 22.01 -0.66
N PRO A 166 8.14 22.03 0.68
CA PRO A 166 6.84 22.04 1.37
C PRO A 166 5.86 23.16 1.01
N ASP A 167 6.39 24.31 0.58
CA ASP A 167 5.66 25.50 0.14
C ASP A 167 4.98 25.30 -1.22
N ILE A 168 5.44 24.35 -2.04
CA ILE A 168 4.85 24.04 -3.34
C ILE A 168 3.54 23.29 -3.12
N LYS A 169 2.44 23.97 -3.46
CA LYS A 169 1.09 23.42 -3.51
C LYS A 169 0.55 23.56 -4.93
N PHE A 170 -0.12 22.51 -5.39
CA PHE A 170 -0.69 22.43 -6.72
C PHE A 170 -2.04 23.15 -6.79
N THR A 171 -2.12 24.11 -7.69
CA THR A 171 -3.39 24.50 -8.34
C THR A 171 -3.62 23.60 -9.55
N GLN A 172 -4.79 23.71 -10.19
CA GLN A 172 -5.11 22.94 -11.39
C GLN A 172 -4.12 23.21 -12.53
N GLU A 173 -3.73 24.46 -12.76
CA GLU A 173 -2.78 24.84 -13.80
C GLU A 173 -1.40 24.27 -13.50
N LEU A 174 -0.97 24.38 -12.24
CA LEU A 174 0.36 23.94 -11.83
C LEU A 174 0.50 22.41 -11.87
N ILE A 175 -0.54 21.66 -11.48
CA ILE A 175 -0.47 20.18 -11.63
C ILE A 175 -0.48 19.77 -13.09
N MET A 176 -1.25 20.44 -13.96
CA MET A 176 -1.27 20.10 -15.39
C MET A 176 0.08 20.41 -16.05
N GLN A 177 0.71 21.52 -15.67
CA GLN A 177 2.09 21.81 -16.07
C GLN A 177 3.05 20.73 -15.55
N TYR A 178 2.94 20.37 -14.27
CA TYR A 178 3.79 19.35 -13.65
C TYR A 178 3.65 17.99 -14.35
N LEU A 179 2.44 17.62 -14.76
CA LEU A 179 2.16 16.36 -15.43
C LEU A 179 2.50 16.38 -16.91
N THR A 180 2.46 17.52 -17.60
CA THR A 180 2.66 17.57 -19.06
C THR A 180 4.10 17.89 -19.42
N ASP A 181 4.74 18.81 -18.70
CA ASP A 181 6.09 19.30 -19.03
C ASP A 181 7.18 18.56 -18.24
N HIS A 182 6.84 17.42 -17.61
CA HIS A 182 7.76 16.74 -16.71
C HIS A 182 9.02 16.27 -17.44
N PRO A 183 10.24 16.59 -16.94
CA PRO A 183 11.49 16.18 -17.58
C PRO A 183 11.63 14.65 -17.66
N GLY A 184 10.99 13.94 -16.72
CA GLY A 184 10.92 12.47 -16.71
C GLY A 184 10.17 11.84 -17.88
N HIS A 185 9.45 12.59 -18.71
CA HIS A 185 8.83 12.06 -19.93
C HIS A 185 9.82 11.78 -21.06
N LEU A 186 11.00 12.39 -21.01
CA LEU A 186 12.08 12.14 -21.95
C LEU A 186 12.91 10.94 -21.47
N ALA A 187 12.41 9.73 -21.74
CA ALA A 187 13.15 8.50 -21.48
C ALA A 187 13.83 8.02 -22.77
N HIS A 188 15.15 7.79 -22.72
CA HIS A 188 15.95 7.31 -23.87
C HIS A 188 15.84 8.18 -25.14
N GLY A 189 15.65 9.50 -24.98
CA GLY A 189 15.55 10.44 -26.11
C GLY A 189 14.18 10.45 -26.81
N GLN A 190 13.20 9.68 -26.32
CA GLN A 190 11.83 9.71 -26.81
C GLN A 190 10.90 10.28 -25.74
N TYR A 191 10.01 11.19 -26.16
CA TYR A 191 8.98 11.71 -25.30
C TYR A 191 7.85 10.69 -25.19
N ASN A 192 7.62 10.17 -23.98
CA ASN A 192 6.52 9.25 -23.70
C ASN A 192 6.01 9.46 -22.27
N SER A 193 4.85 10.08 -22.12
CA SER A 193 4.19 10.33 -20.83
C SER A 193 3.68 9.06 -20.14
N LYS A 194 3.37 8.02 -20.92
CA LYS A 194 2.83 6.72 -20.45
C LYS A 194 3.88 5.76 -19.92
N SER A 195 5.08 5.80 -20.50
CA SER A 195 6.24 5.04 -20.07
C SER A 195 7.33 6.01 -19.60
N SER A 196 6.93 7.00 -18.81
CA SER A 196 7.81 8.03 -18.28
C SER A 196 8.38 7.64 -16.92
N GLY A 197 9.46 8.33 -16.55
CA GLY A 197 10.04 8.24 -15.22
C GLY A 197 9.20 8.85 -14.10
N LEU A 198 8.15 9.60 -14.44
CA LEU A 198 7.13 10.03 -13.48
C LEU A 198 6.03 8.97 -13.42
N THR A 199 5.96 8.22 -12.31
CA THR A 199 4.88 7.27 -12.05
C THR A 199 3.96 7.79 -10.96
N MET A 200 2.66 7.82 -11.24
CA MET A 200 1.63 8.14 -10.26
C MET A 200 1.08 6.85 -9.65
N TRP A 201 1.52 6.55 -8.44
CA TRP A 201 1.08 5.36 -7.72
C TRP A 201 -0.22 5.62 -6.95
N VAL A 202 -1.26 4.86 -7.26
CA VAL A 202 -2.47 4.80 -6.43
C VAL A 202 -2.20 3.90 -5.23
N GLN A 203 -2.18 4.49 -4.04
CA GLN A 203 -1.73 3.86 -2.80
C GLN A 203 -2.80 3.89 -1.69
N SER A 204 -2.74 2.90 -0.82
CA SER A 204 -3.31 3.01 0.53
C SER A 204 -2.33 3.73 1.45
N VAL A 205 -2.83 4.61 2.32
CA VAL A 205 -1.96 5.22 3.33
C VAL A 205 -1.45 4.15 4.32
N PRO A 206 -0.14 3.97 4.46
CA PRO A 206 0.45 3.02 5.40
C PRO A 206 0.27 3.53 6.84
N ALA A 207 0.01 2.63 7.78
CA ALA A 207 -0.02 2.97 9.20
C ALA A 207 1.41 3.13 9.75
N ASP A 208 1.59 4.05 10.69
CA ASP A 208 2.84 4.28 11.43
C ASP A 208 4.04 4.63 10.52
N SER A 209 3.80 5.33 9.40
CA SER A 209 4.82 5.70 8.42
C SER A 209 5.53 7.03 8.68
N ALA A 210 5.10 7.80 9.67
CA ALA A 210 5.66 9.14 9.95
C ALA A 210 7.19 9.12 10.15
N ALA A 211 7.73 8.03 10.69
CA ALA A 211 9.17 7.85 10.87
C ALA A 211 9.95 7.57 9.57
N ARG A 212 9.27 7.19 8.48
CA ARG A 212 9.89 6.94 7.17
C ARG A 212 10.12 8.24 6.41
N TYR A 213 9.17 9.16 6.48
CA TYR A 213 9.23 10.44 5.77
C TYR A 213 10.45 11.28 6.13
N ALA A 214 11.01 11.96 5.12
CA ALA A 214 12.14 12.86 5.29
C ALA A 214 11.79 14.06 6.18
N THR A 215 10.59 14.62 6.02
CA THR A 215 10.15 15.83 6.72
C THR A 215 8.77 15.65 7.37
N GLU A 216 8.40 16.60 8.24
CA GLU A 216 7.03 16.67 8.81
C GLU A 216 5.96 16.97 7.76
N HIS A 217 6.34 17.51 6.59
CA HIS A 217 5.39 17.92 5.55
C HIS A 217 5.20 16.87 4.45
N SER A 218 5.99 15.79 4.46
CA SER A 218 5.96 14.77 3.43
C SER A 218 4.63 14.02 3.38
N ASP A 219 3.90 13.88 4.48
CA ASP A 219 2.60 13.19 4.53
C ASP A 219 1.40 14.09 4.23
N LYS A 220 1.65 15.35 3.84
CA LYS A 220 0.63 16.36 3.58
C LYS A 220 0.29 16.40 2.09
N CYS A 221 -1.01 16.48 1.82
CA CYS A 221 -1.57 16.69 0.50
C CYS A 221 -1.04 17.99 -0.11
N ARG A 222 -0.67 17.89 -1.39
CA ARG A 222 -0.15 19.00 -2.17
C ARG A 222 -1.23 19.84 -2.85
N ASN A 223 -2.51 19.44 -2.82
CA ASN A 223 -3.60 20.29 -3.30
C ASN A 223 -3.67 21.60 -2.50
N ALA A 224 -3.64 22.75 -3.18
CA ALA A 224 -3.84 24.07 -2.57
C ALA A 224 -5.22 24.19 -1.90
N ASP A 225 -6.26 23.66 -2.54
CA ASP A 225 -7.66 23.70 -2.07
C ASP A 225 -8.06 22.41 -1.33
N CYS A 226 -7.11 21.79 -0.62
CA CYS A 226 -7.40 20.59 0.15
C CYS A 226 -8.41 20.91 1.28
N PRO A 227 -9.54 20.18 1.40
CA PRO A 227 -10.52 20.42 2.45
C PRO A 227 -10.01 20.07 3.86
N VAL A 228 -8.91 19.32 3.97
CA VAL A 228 -8.32 18.93 5.26
C VAL A 228 -7.50 20.09 5.82
N PRO A 229 -7.78 20.60 7.05
CA PRO A 229 -7.18 21.82 7.60
C PRO A 229 -5.65 21.87 7.71
N ASN A 230 -4.93 20.75 7.60
CA ASN A 230 -3.46 20.69 7.56
C ASN A 230 -2.93 19.90 6.34
N GLY A 231 -3.81 19.50 5.43
CA GLY A 231 -3.50 18.62 4.31
C GLY A 231 -3.13 17.18 4.68
N THR A 232 -3.03 16.82 5.97
CA THR A 232 -2.59 15.47 6.39
C THR A 232 -3.41 14.35 5.74
N ILE A 233 -2.72 13.38 5.17
CA ILE A 233 -3.34 12.21 4.55
C ILE A 233 -3.38 11.08 5.57
N HIS A 234 -4.52 10.92 6.25
CA HIS A 234 -4.68 9.94 7.33
C HIS A 234 -4.79 8.50 6.83
N LYS A 235 -4.49 7.55 7.72
CA LYS A 235 -4.75 6.13 7.50
C LYS A 235 -6.22 5.90 7.13
N GLY A 236 -6.45 5.03 6.14
CA GLY A 236 -7.78 4.73 5.61
C GLY A 236 -8.13 5.57 4.39
N HIS A 237 -7.42 6.67 4.15
CA HIS A 237 -7.55 7.41 2.90
C HIS A 237 -6.74 6.71 1.80
N TYR A 238 -7.15 6.92 0.55
CA TYR A 238 -6.34 6.64 -0.63
C TYR A 238 -5.59 7.90 -1.06
N ARG A 239 -4.40 7.70 -1.63
CA ARG A 239 -3.54 8.78 -2.11
C ARG A 239 -2.91 8.45 -3.45
N VAL A 240 -2.51 9.48 -4.15
CA VAL A 240 -1.59 9.40 -5.30
C VAL A 240 -0.21 9.83 -4.81
N ALA A 241 0.81 9.02 -5.11
CA ALA A 241 2.21 9.37 -4.88
C ALA A 241 2.88 9.69 -6.22
N PHE A 242 3.55 10.84 -6.30
CA PHE A 242 4.32 11.25 -7.47
C PHE A 242 5.75 10.73 -7.35
N ASP A 243 6.04 9.62 -8.02
CA ASP A 243 7.33 8.95 -7.95
C ASP A 243 8.15 9.28 -9.19
N GLU A 244 9.21 10.07 -8.99
CA GLU A 244 10.18 10.44 -10.03
C GLU A 244 11.48 9.61 -9.95
N GLN A 245 11.63 8.82 -8.88
CA GLN A 245 12.92 8.25 -8.48
C GLN A 245 13.04 6.78 -8.89
N SER A 246 11.95 6.01 -8.84
CA SER A 246 11.96 4.57 -9.11
C SER A 246 12.41 4.20 -10.53
N TRP A 247 12.22 5.10 -11.49
CA TRP A 247 12.63 4.87 -12.89
C TRP A 247 14.08 5.30 -13.15
N THR A 248 14.45 6.49 -12.67
CA THR A 248 15.74 7.14 -12.98
C THR A 248 16.93 6.40 -12.38
N ASN A 249 16.72 5.73 -11.25
CA ASN A 249 17.80 5.15 -10.46
C ASN A 249 17.59 3.64 -10.24
N SER A 250 17.41 2.87 -11.31
CA SER A 250 17.22 1.41 -11.25
C SER A 250 18.35 0.66 -10.50
N HIS A 251 19.52 1.28 -10.36
CA HIS A 251 20.68 0.75 -9.63
C HIS A 251 20.72 1.15 -8.14
N LEU A 252 19.93 2.14 -7.71
CA LEU A 252 19.88 2.58 -6.32
C LEU A 252 18.69 1.95 -5.62
N ASN A 253 18.92 1.48 -4.40
CA ASN A 253 17.87 0.97 -3.54
C ASN A 253 17.30 2.13 -2.72
N LEU A 254 16.46 2.96 -3.35
CA LEU A 254 15.86 4.14 -2.71
C LEU A 254 14.63 3.78 -1.86
N ASP A 255 14.38 4.56 -0.81
CA ASP A 255 13.23 4.36 0.05
C ASP A 255 11.92 4.71 -0.70
N PRO A 256 10.98 3.76 -0.88
CA PRO A 256 9.74 4.01 -1.61
C PRO A 256 8.78 5.00 -0.93
N TYR A 257 9.09 5.46 0.29
CA TYR A 257 8.35 6.51 1.00
C TYR A 257 8.84 7.92 0.65
N ASN A 258 9.99 8.06 0.00
CA ASN A 258 10.53 9.34 -0.46
C ASN A 258 10.08 9.56 -1.91
N ASN A 259 8.94 10.22 -2.07
CA ASN A 259 8.36 10.57 -3.37
C ASN A 259 8.34 12.09 -3.51
N ALA A 260 8.25 12.61 -4.75
CA ALA A 260 8.21 14.05 -5.01
C ALA A 260 7.06 14.73 -4.25
N GLY A 261 5.92 14.06 -4.12
CA GLY A 261 4.83 14.51 -3.26
C GLY A 261 3.68 13.52 -3.20
N TYR A 262 2.68 13.88 -2.40
CA TYR A 262 1.45 13.11 -2.26
C TYR A 262 0.22 14.01 -2.35
N MET A 263 -0.88 13.45 -2.86
CA MET A 263 -2.20 14.07 -2.83
C MET A 263 -3.23 13.05 -2.38
N HIS A 264 -4.29 13.46 -1.67
CA HIS A 264 -5.45 12.59 -1.50
C HIS A 264 -5.99 12.22 -2.89
N LEU A 265 -6.35 10.95 -3.10
CA LEU A 265 -6.90 10.51 -4.38
C LEU A 265 -8.14 11.34 -4.76
N TYR A 266 -9.03 11.57 -3.80
CA TYR A 266 -10.19 12.46 -3.95
C TYR A 266 -9.83 13.90 -4.38
N CYS A 267 -8.76 14.48 -3.83
CA CYS A 267 -8.33 15.83 -4.21
C CYS A 267 -7.82 15.85 -5.66
N PHE A 268 -7.08 14.82 -6.06
CA PHE A 268 -6.57 14.68 -7.41
C PHE A 268 -7.72 14.51 -8.41
N GLU A 269 -8.66 13.60 -8.13
CA GLU A 269 -9.86 13.35 -8.96
C GLU A 269 -10.80 14.56 -9.08
N LYS A 270 -10.81 15.43 -8.07
CA LYS A 270 -11.62 16.65 -8.10
C LYS A 270 -10.94 17.79 -8.87
N MET A 271 -9.61 17.84 -8.83
CA MET A 271 -8.82 18.92 -9.43
C MET A 271 -8.64 18.76 -10.94
N ILE A 272 -8.51 17.53 -11.42
CA ILE A 272 -8.28 17.23 -12.84
C ILE A 272 -9.26 16.19 -13.34
N ASP A 273 -9.37 16.08 -14.66
CA ASP A 273 -10.03 14.96 -15.29
C ASP A 273 -9.18 13.68 -15.14
N PHE A 274 -9.41 12.96 -14.05
CA PHE A 274 -8.65 11.76 -13.73
C PHE A 274 -8.78 10.62 -14.75
N PRO A 275 -9.97 10.34 -15.33
CA PRO A 275 -10.12 9.50 -16.52
C PRO A 275 -9.13 9.80 -17.64
N GLN A 276 -9.04 11.07 -18.04
CA GLN A 276 -8.14 11.49 -19.12
C GLN A 276 -6.67 11.42 -18.68
N CYS A 277 -6.37 11.81 -17.44
CA CYS A 277 -5.05 11.64 -16.85
C CYS A 277 -4.59 10.17 -16.88
N CYS A 278 -5.51 9.22 -16.60
CA CYS A 278 -5.27 7.79 -16.69
C CYS A 278 -5.06 7.30 -18.13
N LYS A 279 -5.40 8.07 -19.18
CA LYS A 279 -5.12 7.77 -20.60
C LYS A 279 -3.86 8.43 -21.14
N ASP A 280 -3.43 9.54 -20.54
CA ASP A 280 -2.30 10.32 -21.05
C ASP A 280 -1.01 10.05 -20.29
N PHE A 281 -1.10 9.72 -19.00
CA PHE A 281 0.07 9.62 -18.12
C PHE A 281 0.23 8.24 -17.49
N ASN A 282 1.42 8.00 -16.94
CA ASN A 282 1.77 6.76 -16.24
C ASN A 282 1.13 6.70 -14.84
N VAL A 283 -0.14 6.28 -14.78
CA VAL A 283 -0.87 5.99 -13.53
C VAL A 283 -0.91 4.49 -13.33
N GLN A 284 -0.57 4.01 -12.13
CA GLN A 284 -0.55 2.58 -11.82
C GLN A 284 -1.05 2.27 -10.39
N PRO A 285 -1.69 1.10 -10.17
CA PRO A 285 -1.93 0.62 -8.82
C PRO A 285 -0.63 0.26 -8.13
N ASP A 286 -0.42 0.74 -6.90
CA ASP A 286 0.75 0.31 -6.12
C ASP A 286 0.57 -1.15 -5.71
N THR A 287 1.30 -2.02 -6.40
CA THR A 287 1.41 -3.46 -6.15
C THR A 287 2.86 -3.89 -6.06
N ARG A 288 3.76 -2.92 -5.86
CA ARG A 288 5.20 -3.15 -5.85
C ARG A 288 5.58 -4.12 -4.74
N VAL A 289 6.55 -4.98 -5.04
CA VAL A 289 7.18 -5.88 -4.07
C VAL A 289 8.53 -5.29 -3.71
N PHE A 290 8.74 -5.00 -2.43
CA PHE A 290 9.99 -4.44 -1.95
C PHE A 290 10.89 -5.57 -1.43
N PRO A 291 12.05 -5.85 -2.05
CA PRO A 291 12.91 -6.97 -1.66
C PRO A 291 13.35 -6.92 -0.19
N ASN A 292 13.53 -5.71 0.34
CA ASN A 292 14.03 -5.48 1.68
C ASN A 292 12.93 -5.36 2.75
N GLU A 293 11.66 -5.38 2.35
CA GLU A 293 10.53 -5.34 3.29
C GLU A 293 9.68 -6.61 3.16
N LYS A 294 9.18 -7.13 4.29
CA LYS A 294 8.31 -8.31 4.29
C LYS A 294 7.01 -8.11 3.50
N LYS A 295 6.55 -6.87 3.39
CA LYS A 295 5.33 -6.49 2.67
C LYS A 295 5.31 -5.00 2.34
N ASN A 296 4.74 -4.66 1.19
CA ASN A 296 4.43 -3.29 0.85
C ASN A 296 3.20 -2.82 1.64
N ARG A 297 3.40 -1.88 2.57
CA ARG A 297 2.30 -1.31 3.38
C ARG A 297 1.47 -0.26 2.65
N MET A 298 1.98 0.27 1.55
CA MET A 298 1.34 1.27 0.68
C MET A 298 0.50 0.62 -0.42
N ALA A 299 0.62 -0.69 -0.62
CA ALA A 299 -0.07 -1.41 -1.67
C ALA A 299 -1.58 -1.22 -1.60
N VAL A 300 -2.21 -1.00 -2.75
CA VAL A 300 -3.67 -0.93 -2.84
C VAL A 300 -4.33 -2.27 -2.47
N THR A 301 -3.60 -3.37 -2.66
CA THR A 301 -4.03 -4.74 -2.34
C THR A 301 -3.94 -5.11 -0.86
N ARG A 302 -3.54 -4.17 0.01
CA ARG A 302 -3.35 -4.42 1.45
C ARG A 302 -4.56 -5.08 2.11
N ASP A 303 -5.76 -4.62 1.77
CA ASP A 303 -7.00 -5.05 2.41
C ASP A 303 -7.70 -6.15 1.61
N ASN A 304 -7.76 -6.03 0.28
CA ASN A 304 -8.27 -7.06 -0.63
C ASN A 304 -7.44 -7.07 -1.93
N PRO A 305 -6.93 -8.23 -2.40
CA PRO A 305 -6.24 -8.33 -3.68
C PRO A 305 -7.06 -7.87 -4.89
N GLU A 306 -8.40 -7.99 -4.86
CA GLU A 306 -9.29 -7.56 -5.95
C GLU A 306 -9.23 -6.04 -6.21
N MET A 307 -8.80 -5.24 -5.23
CA MET A 307 -8.69 -3.78 -5.39
C MET A 307 -7.72 -3.39 -6.51
N ARG A 308 -6.70 -4.22 -6.79
CA ARG A 308 -5.83 -4.02 -7.96
C ARG A 308 -6.65 -4.00 -9.25
N ASN A 309 -7.58 -4.93 -9.40
CA ASN A 309 -8.36 -5.07 -10.61
C ASN A 309 -9.29 -3.87 -10.79
N ILE A 310 -9.82 -3.30 -9.71
CA ILE A 310 -10.63 -2.08 -9.77
C ILE A 310 -9.82 -0.89 -10.28
N VAL A 311 -8.60 -0.70 -9.78
CA VAL A 311 -7.73 0.38 -10.27
C VAL A 311 -7.34 0.14 -11.72
N GLN A 312 -6.99 -1.09 -12.09
CA GLN A 312 -6.57 -1.41 -13.46
C GLN A 312 -7.73 -1.30 -14.46
N ASP A 313 -8.91 -1.79 -14.09
CA ASP A 313 -10.15 -1.65 -14.85
C ASP A 313 -10.49 -0.17 -15.05
N TYR A 314 -10.38 0.63 -13.99
CA TYR A 314 -10.51 2.06 -14.09
C TYR A 314 -9.49 2.60 -15.10
N ILE A 315 -8.19 2.37 -14.94
CA ILE A 315 -7.19 2.92 -15.87
C ILE A 315 -7.44 2.50 -17.34
N ASN A 316 -7.85 1.25 -17.58
CA ASN A 316 -7.98 0.70 -18.93
C ASN A 316 -9.31 1.02 -19.62
N ASN A 317 -10.42 1.06 -18.88
CA ASN A 317 -11.79 1.11 -19.43
C ASN A 317 -12.45 2.47 -19.22
N GLN A 318 -11.73 3.56 -19.50
CA GLN A 318 -12.28 4.91 -19.43
C GLN A 318 -13.09 5.26 -20.69
N PRO A 319 -14.27 5.91 -20.55
CA PRO A 319 -15.11 6.27 -21.70
C PRO A 319 -14.35 7.18 -22.68
N GLN A 320 -14.53 6.98 -23.99
CA GLN A 320 -13.99 7.88 -25.01
C GLN A 320 -14.63 9.28 -24.91
N TRP A 321 -13.82 10.30 -25.19
CA TRP A 321 -14.10 11.73 -24.98
C TRP A 321 -15.15 12.33 -25.94
N ASP A 322 -16.03 11.54 -26.54
CA ASP A 322 -17.03 12.10 -27.47
C ASP A 322 -18.25 12.71 -26.76
N THR A 323 -18.24 12.69 -25.43
CA THR A 323 -19.28 13.29 -24.61
C THR A 323 -18.63 13.67 -23.31
N PHE A 324 -18.56 14.97 -22.95
CA PHE A 324 -18.45 15.54 -21.58
C PHE A 324 -17.63 16.85 -21.57
N SER A 325 -18.06 18.02 -21.07
CA SER A 325 -19.26 18.46 -20.34
C SER A 325 -19.69 17.62 -19.12
N ASN A 326 -18.86 16.71 -18.56
CA ASN A 326 -19.29 15.96 -17.37
C ASN A 326 -19.13 16.85 -16.15
N PRO A 327 -20.18 17.15 -15.40
CA PRO A 327 -20.01 17.54 -14.01
C PRO A 327 -19.28 16.41 -13.28
N TYR A 328 -18.30 16.76 -12.45
CA TYR A 328 -17.67 15.81 -11.52
C TYR A 328 -18.74 14.97 -10.79
N ARG A 329 -18.75 13.66 -11.03
CA ARG A 329 -19.66 12.70 -10.38
C ARG A 329 -18.87 11.85 -9.41
N TYR A 330 -19.08 12.12 -8.13
CA TYR A 330 -18.35 11.48 -7.06
C TYR A 330 -18.51 9.94 -7.07
N GLU A 331 -19.68 9.43 -7.41
CA GLU A 331 -19.99 7.99 -7.46
C GLU A 331 -19.21 7.24 -8.56
N GLU A 332 -18.74 7.96 -9.57
CA GLU A 332 -17.97 7.40 -10.68
C GLU A 332 -16.46 7.38 -10.40
N THR A 333 -16.00 8.10 -9.37
CA THR A 333 -14.58 8.21 -8.99
C THR A 333 -13.97 6.89 -8.53
N LEU A 334 -12.66 6.74 -8.72
CA LEU A 334 -11.91 5.58 -8.23
C LEU A 334 -11.88 5.56 -6.70
N SER A 335 -11.78 6.71 -6.02
CA SER A 335 -11.83 6.77 -4.55
C SER A 335 -13.13 6.18 -3.97
N TYR A 336 -14.28 6.47 -4.61
CA TYR A 336 -15.56 5.87 -4.26
C TYR A 336 -15.55 4.35 -4.49
N ARG A 337 -15.14 3.90 -5.69
CA ARG A 337 -15.14 2.47 -6.07
C ARG A 337 -14.27 1.64 -5.14
N LEU A 338 -13.07 2.13 -4.80
CA LEU A 338 -12.15 1.45 -3.88
C LEU A 338 -12.74 1.33 -2.48
N THR A 339 -13.35 2.39 -1.96
CA THR A 339 -13.93 2.38 -0.61
C THR A 339 -15.16 1.49 -0.54
N LYS A 340 -15.99 1.49 -1.57
CA LYS A 340 -17.14 0.58 -1.70
C LYS A 340 -16.69 -0.87 -1.66
N GLU A 341 -15.63 -1.22 -2.38
CA GLU A 341 -15.05 -2.56 -2.36
C GLU A 341 -14.44 -2.92 -1.02
N HIS A 342 -13.68 -2.01 -0.40
CA HIS A 342 -13.12 -2.19 0.94
C HIS A 342 -14.21 -2.57 1.96
N ILE A 343 -15.36 -1.88 1.92
CA ILE A 343 -16.49 -2.14 2.81
C ILE A 343 -17.16 -3.48 2.49
N ARG A 344 -17.31 -3.82 1.20
CA ARG A 344 -17.91 -5.08 0.75
C ARG A 344 -17.10 -6.28 1.24
N ALA A 345 -15.78 -6.22 1.04
CA ALA A 345 -14.84 -7.28 1.39
C ALA A 345 -14.46 -7.31 2.88
N GLU A 346 -14.91 -6.34 3.68
CA GLU A 346 -14.58 -6.28 5.10
C GLU A 346 -15.13 -7.51 5.86
N PRO A 347 -14.28 -8.24 6.63
CA PRO A 347 -14.70 -9.36 7.46
C PRO A 347 -15.79 -8.99 8.47
N ALA A 348 -16.73 -9.91 8.71
CA ALA A 348 -17.88 -9.68 9.61
C ALA A 348 -17.48 -9.21 11.01
N ALA A 349 -16.37 -9.73 11.56
CA ALA A 349 -15.86 -9.29 12.86
C ALA A 349 -15.43 -7.82 12.89
N ARG A 350 -14.75 -7.34 11.83
CA ARG A 350 -14.36 -5.93 11.73
C ARG A 350 -15.58 -5.04 11.51
N ARG A 351 -16.52 -5.48 10.67
CA ARG A 351 -17.80 -4.81 10.47
C ARG A 351 -18.57 -4.62 11.78
N ALA A 352 -18.65 -5.67 12.61
CA ALA A 352 -19.29 -5.58 13.93
C ALA A 352 -18.59 -4.60 14.87
N ILE A 353 -17.25 -4.58 14.89
CA ILE A 353 -16.46 -3.63 15.67
C ILE A 353 -16.69 -2.20 15.18
N ARG A 354 -16.70 -1.98 13.86
CA ARG A 354 -16.94 -0.68 13.23
C ARG A 354 -18.34 -0.15 13.55
N SER A 355 -19.36 -0.99 13.46
CA SER A 355 -20.73 -0.64 13.86
C SER A 355 -20.81 -0.30 15.35
N LYS A 356 -20.11 -1.03 16.22
CA LYS A 356 -20.11 -0.80 17.67
C LYS A 356 -19.37 0.49 18.07
N ARG A 357 -18.26 0.82 17.40
CA ARG A 357 -17.47 2.04 17.71
C ARG A 357 -18.25 3.32 17.42
N GLY A 358 -19.14 3.32 16.43
CA GLY A 358 -19.80 4.55 16.00
C GLY A 358 -18.78 5.49 15.35
N GLY A 359 -18.98 6.81 15.48
CA GLY A 359 -18.00 7.80 15.03
C GLY A 359 -18.13 8.27 13.58
N ASN A 360 -17.42 9.35 13.25
CA ASN A 360 -17.38 9.92 11.91
C ASN A 360 -16.17 9.35 11.17
N THR A 361 -16.34 8.24 10.46
CA THR A 361 -15.23 7.57 9.75
C THR A 361 -15.30 7.81 8.25
N ILE A 362 -14.16 7.98 7.59
CA ILE A 362 -14.06 8.23 6.14
C ILE A 362 -14.80 7.19 5.28
N ASP A 363 -14.79 5.92 5.69
CA ASP A 363 -15.49 4.83 5.01
C ASP A 363 -17.01 5.03 4.95
N LYS A 364 -17.61 5.66 5.97
CA LYS A 364 -19.07 5.94 5.99
C LYS A 364 -19.47 6.92 4.90
N HIS A 365 -18.53 7.77 4.50
CA HIS A 365 -18.68 8.77 3.44
C HIS A 365 -18.07 8.29 2.12
N LEU A 366 -17.71 7.01 2.03
CA LEU A 366 -17.13 6.37 0.85
C LEU A 366 -15.83 7.03 0.34
N ASN A 367 -15.10 7.72 1.23
CA ASN A 367 -13.93 8.54 0.94
C ASN A 367 -14.20 9.94 0.35
N ASN A 368 -15.40 10.48 0.58
CA ASN A 368 -15.72 11.87 0.34
C ASN A 368 -15.12 12.72 1.46
N LEU A 369 -14.03 13.43 1.16
CA LEU A 369 -13.34 14.23 2.18
C LEU A 369 -14.16 15.43 2.65
N GLU A 370 -14.98 16.05 1.80
CA GLU A 370 -15.78 17.22 2.20
C GLU A 370 -16.84 16.85 3.23
N VAL A 371 -17.58 15.77 2.98
CA VAL A 371 -18.59 15.26 3.91
C VAL A 371 -17.93 14.81 5.22
N TYR A 372 -16.79 14.13 5.13
CA TYR A 372 -16.02 13.72 6.30
C TYR A 372 -15.57 14.91 7.14
N ILE A 373 -14.99 15.95 6.52
CA ILE A 373 -14.52 17.14 7.23
C ILE A 373 -15.69 17.96 7.80
N ALA A 374 -16.80 18.10 7.05
CA ALA A 374 -18.02 18.73 7.56
C ALA A 374 -18.55 17.98 8.79
N GLY A 375 -18.58 16.65 8.77
CA GLY A 375 -18.94 15.80 9.91
C GLY A 375 -18.02 16.04 11.12
N ASN A 376 -16.70 16.10 10.91
CA ASN A 376 -15.74 16.36 11.98
C ASN A 376 -15.93 17.74 12.60
N LYS A 377 -16.19 18.78 11.79
CA LYS A 377 -16.52 20.12 12.27
C LYS A 377 -17.77 20.11 13.14
N GLN A 378 -18.82 19.38 12.74
CA GLN A 378 -20.04 19.26 13.54
C GLN A 378 -19.81 18.53 14.87
N VAL A 379 -19.03 17.45 14.88
CA VAL A 379 -18.68 16.70 16.10
C VAL A 379 -17.90 17.60 17.06
N ARG A 380 -16.89 18.33 16.57
CA ARG A 380 -16.11 19.28 17.38
C ARG A 380 -16.99 20.39 17.97
N THR A 381 -17.88 20.98 17.18
CA THR A 381 -18.82 22.02 17.67
C THR A 381 -19.75 21.47 18.76
N LYS A 382 -20.26 20.24 18.60
CA LYS A 382 -21.10 19.59 19.63
C LYS A 382 -20.32 19.32 20.92
N GLN A 383 -19.08 18.82 20.81
CA GLN A 383 -18.22 18.59 21.96
C GLN A 383 -17.87 19.90 22.69
N GLY A 384 -17.54 20.96 21.95
CA GLY A 384 -17.27 22.27 22.53
C GLY A 384 -18.48 22.86 23.27
N ARG A 385 -19.70 22.68 22.73
CA ARG A 385 -20.94 23.06 23.43
C ARG A 385 -21.16 22.23 24.69
N ALA A 386 -20.96 20.91 24.63
CA ALA A 386 -21.09 20.04 25.79
C ALA A 386 -20.10 20.40 26.91
N GLN A 387 -18.85 20.72 26.56
CA GLN A 387 -17.85 21.17 27.52
C GLN A 387 -18.21 22.52 28.16
N ARG A 388 -18.72 23.49 27.37
CA ARG A 388 -19.19 24.77 27.92
C ARG A 388 -20.34 24.56 28.90
N ASN A 389 -21.35 23.78 28.52
CA ASN A 389 -22.48 23.47 29.39
C ASN A 389 -22.02 22.74 30.67
N ALA A 390 -21.06 21.82 30.57
CA ALA A 390 -20.51 21.12 31.73
C ALA A 390 -19.73 22.06 32.67
N ASN A 391 -19.01 23.04 32.13
CA ASN A 391 -18.31 24.06 32.92
C ASN A 391 -19.30 25.02 33.60
N GLU A 392 -20.36 25.46 32.90
CA GLU A 392 -21.42 26.30 33.49
C GLU A 392 -22.19 25.55 34.60
N LEU A 393 -22.40 24.25 34.45
CA LEU A 393 -23.00 23.40 35.49
C LEU A 393 -22.05 23.16 36.69
N ALA A 394 -20.73 23.24 36.46
CA ALA A 394 -19.72 23.12 37.52
C ALA A 394 -19.55 24.44 38.29
N ASP A 395 -19.64 25.59 37.61
CA ASP A 395 -19.55 26.93 38.22
C ASP A 395 -20.82 27.32 39.00
N SER A 396 -21.97 26.72 38.70
CA SER A 396 -23.24 26.91 39.44
C SER A 396 -23.38 26.02 40.68
N ARG A 397 -22.41 25.14 40.98
CA ARG A 397 -22.39 24.33 42.21
C ARG A 397 -21.63 25.09 43.33
N PRO A 398 -22.19 25.22 44.54
CA PRO A 398 -21.51 25.94 45.62
C PRO A 398 -20.17 25.32 45.97
N ALA A 399 -19.13 26.16 46.00
CA ALA A 399 -17.73 25.78 46.10
C ALA A 399 -17.44 24.96 47.37
N ARG A 400 -17.28 23.64 47.21
CA ARG A 400 -16.71 22.78 48.25
C ARG A 400 -15.20 22.97 48.24
N LYS A 401 -14.66 23.67 49.24
CA LYS A 401 -13.24 23.97 49.42
C LYS A 401 -12.42 22.68 49.53
N THR A 402 -11.82 22.24 48.43
CA THR A 402 -10.66 21.33 48.47
C THR A 402 -9.60 21.85 47.51
N SER A 403 -8.49 22.30 48.09
CA SER A 403 -7.30 22.79 47.42
C SER A 403 -6.59 21.66 46.66
N ALA A 404 -6.54 21.75 45.33
CA ALA A 404 -5.55 21.01 44.55
C ALA A 404 -5.16 21.77 43.27
N LYS A 405 -3.91 22.24 43.32
CA LYS A 405 -3.03 22.79 42.28
C LYS A 405 -3.33 22.26 40.86
N ARG A 406 -4.04 23.05 40.05
CA ARG A 406 -4.22 22.81 38.60
C ARG A 406 -2.94 23.16 37.84
N ARG A 407 -2.25 22.14 37.30
CA ARG A 407 -1.29 22.31 36.21
C ARG A 407 -2.06 22.54 34.92
N ARG A 408 -1.83 23.70 34.28
CA ARG A 408 -2.34 24.08 32.97
C ARG A 408 -1.64 23.20 31.92
N SER A 409 -2.29 22.14 31.45
CA SER A 409 -1.87 21.43 30.25
C SER A 409 -2.32 22.22 29.04
N GLN A 410 -1.36 22.62 28.23
CA GLN A 410 -1.56 23.22 26.92
C GLN A 410 -2.22 22.19 26.01
N ASP A 411 -3.45 22.51 25.61
CA ASP A 411 -4.37 21.65 24.90
C ASP A 411 -4.15 21.86 23.39
N ASP A 412 -3.13 21.20 22.83
CA ASP A 412 -3.02 21.01 21.37
C ASP A 412 -3.66 19.67 21.02
N SER A 413 -4.98 19.72 20.89
CA SER A 413 -5.86 18.60 20.59
C SER A 413 -5.72 18.18 19.12
N ASP A 414 -4.75 17.31 18.85
CA ASP A 414 -4.69 16.50 17.63
C ASP A 414 -4.97 15.01 17.97
N ASP A 415 -5.96 14.79 18.84
CA ASP A 415 -6.33 13.47 19.40
C ASP A 415 -7.20 12.63 18.45
N SER A 416 -7.00 12.77 17.12
CA SER A 416 -7.76 12.00 16.11
C SER A 416 -7.17 10.62 15.81
N ASP A 417 -5.94 10.34 16.27
CA ASP A 417 -5.27 9.05 16.06
C ASP A 417 -5.67 7.96 17.07
N SER A 418 -6.46 8.33 18.09
CA SER A 418 -6.96 7.39 19.09
C SER A 418 -8.14 6.53 18.59
N GLU A 419 -8.82 6.93 17.52
CA GLU A 419 -10.06 6.27 17.04
C GLU A 419 -9.79 4.98 16.21
N PHE A 420 -8.53 4.76 15.79
CA PHE A 420 -8.14 3.65 14.90
C PHE A 420 -7.18 2.63 15.51
N GLU A 421 -7.29 2.36 16.82
CA GLU A 421 -6.66 1.18 17.42
C GLU A 421 -7.28 -0.08 16.80
N LEU A 422 -6.61 -0.67 15.81
CA LEU A 422 -6.88 -2.05 15.40
C LEU A 422 -6.27 -2.95 16.46
N ASP A 423 -7.12 -3.79 17.05
CA ASP A 423 -6.68 -4.81 17.98
C ASP A 423 -5.64 -5.70 17.28
N GLY A 424 -4.45 -5.80 17.87
CA GLY A 424 -3.31 -6.55 17.31
C GLY A 424 -3.61 -8.04 17.11
N ASN A 425 -4.72 -8.53 17.68
CA ASN A 425 -5.19 -9.91 17.53
C ASN A 425 -6.03 -10.17 16.25
N VAL A 426 -6.50 -9.13 15.54
CA VAL A 426 -7.35 -9.33 14.34
C VAL A 426 -6.56 -9.82 13.12
N LEU A 427 -5.23 -9.72 13.11
CA LEU A 427 -4.37 -10.26 12.05
C LEU A 427 -3.79 -11.64 12.38
N ALA A 428 -4.07 -12.20 13.57
CA ALA A 428 -3.62 -13.53 13.96
C ALA A 428 -4.64 -14.63 13.65
N MET A 429 -5.84 -14.29 13.16
CA MET A 429 -6.95 -15.23 12.94
C MET A 429 -6.97 -15.93 11.58
N ASN A 430 -5.80 -16.17 10.97
CA ASN A 430 -5.65 -17.09 9.84
C ASN A 430 -4.92 -18.38 10.24
N SER A 431 -5.15 -18.87 11.45
CA SER A 431 -4.89 -20.26 11.79
C SER A 431 -6.19 -20.91 12.25
N SER A 432 -6.69 -21.81 11.42
CA SER A 432 -7.94 -22.56 11.61
C SER A 432 -7.93 -23.31 12.94
N THR A 433 -8.62 -22.80 13.95
CA THR A 433 -9.12 -23.61 15.08
C THR A 433 -10.47 -23.07 15.56
N PRO A 434 -11.54 -23.89 15.56
CA PRO A 434 -12.81 -23.49 16.13
C PRO A 434 -12.74 -23.50 17.66
N VAL A 435 -13.01 -22.36 18.30
CA VAL A 435 -13.17 -22.27 19.75
C VAL A 435 -14.55 -22.81 20.12
N LEU A 436 -14.60 -24.06 20.59
CA LEU A 436 -15.76 -24.65 21.24
C LEU A 436 -16.01 -23.93 22.58
N ARG A 437 -17.11 -23.17 22.66
CA ARG A 437 -17.62 -22.61 23.91
C ARG A 437 -18.23 -23.74 24.76
N LYS A 438 -17.67 -23.97 25.96
CA LYS A 438 -18.33 -24.78 27.01
C LYS A 438 -19.65 -24.13 27.40
N ARG A 439 -20.75 -24.82 27.12
CA ARG A 439 -22.09 -24.50 27.61
C ARG A 439 -22.16 -24.98 29.07
N GLN A 440 -22.20 -24.06 30.03
CA GLN A 440 -22.63 -24.39 31.39
C GLN A 440 -24.11 -24.79 31.32
N ARG A 441 -24.42 -26.03 31.70
CA ARG A 441 -25.78 -26.46 32.01
C ARG A 441 -26.06 -26.11 33.47
N ARG A 442 -27.22 -25.49 33.69
CA ARG A 442 -27.97 -25.63 34.95
C ARG A 442 -28.55 -27.02 35.02
#